data_AF-A0A357CSA2-F1
#
_entry.id   AF-A0A357CSA2-F1
#
_cell.length_a   1.000
_cell.length_b   1.000
_cell.length_c   1.000
_cell.angle_alpha   90.00
_cell.angle_beta   90.00
_cell.angle_gamma   90.00
#
_symmetry.space_group_name_H-M   'P 1'
#
loop_
_entity.id
_entity.type
_entity.pdbx_description
1 polymer ?
#
loop_
_entity_poly.entity_id
_entity_poly.type
_entity_poly.pdbx_seq_one_letter_code
_entity_poly.pdbx_strand_id
1 'polypeptide(L)'
;MVASKWNKKFYFWLFLFPALALYGIFFIFPLIQGVQYSLTDWNGIVPEIPLSMKKDEFDQQVLGALHDGRDRELITKYYKLESTGSFYQLQNWISDETLGGGATSRQLNEKERRQIKSILKKVGITPIKFIGLDNFREMLKDERFLPRR
;
A
#
# COMPACT_ATOMS: atom_id res chain seq x y z
N MET A 1 33.07 -45.76 23.02
CA MET A 1 33.00 -45.19 21.65
C MET A 1 33.07 -43.68 21.75
N VAL A 2 34.15 -43.04 21.28
CA VAL A 2 34.26 -41.57 21.25
C VAL A 2 33.52 -41.07 20.01
N ALA A 3 32.39 -40.38 20.19
CA ALA A 3 31.66 -39.80 19.08
C ALA A 3 32.55 -38.84 18.29
N SER A 4 32.61 -39.02 16.97
CA SER A 4 33.35 -38.16 16.04
C SER A 4 32.99 -36.69 16.25
N LYS A 5 33.97 -35.79 16.15
CA LYS A 5 33.78 -34.33 16.32
C LYS A 5 32.69 -33.79 15.37
N TRP A 6 32.53 -34.40 14.20
CA TRP A 6 31.48 -34.05 13.24
C TRP A 6 30.06 -34.41 13.73
N ASN A 7 29.89 -35.57 14.37
CA ASN A 7 28.61 -35.98 14.94
C ASN A 7 28.18 -35.04 16.07
N LYS A 8 29.13 -34.56 16.88
CA LYS A 8 28.84 -33.59 17.95
C LYS A 8 28.32 -32.26 17.42
N LYS A 9 28.94 -31.72 16.35
CA LYS A 9 28.46 -30.48 15.70
C LYS A 9 27.08 -30.66 15.09
N PHE A 10 26.82 -31.80 14.45
CA PHE A 10 25.52 -32.09 13.87
C PHE A 10 24.41 -32.10 14.92
N TYR A 11 24.57 -32.86 16.02
CA TYR A 11 23.56 -32.89 17.08
C TYR A 11 23.39 -31.53 17.79
N PHE A 12 24.49 -30.78 17.97
CA PHE A 12 24.42 -29.41 18.49
C PHE A 12 23.55 -28.51 17.61
N TRP A 13 23.79 -28.50 16.30
CA TRP A 13 22.99 -27.70 15.37
C TRP A 13 21.56 -28.23 15.23
N LEU A 14 21.34 -29.55 15.23
CA LEU A 14 20.01 -30.14 15.20
C LEU A 14 19.15 -29.70 16.40
N PHE A 15 19.77 -29.53 17.57
CA PHE A 15 19.08 -29.04 18.78
C PHE A 15 18.91 -27.52 18.80
N LEU A 16 19.92 -26.77 18.33
CA LEU A 16 19.90 -25.30 18.36
C LEU A 16 19.09 -24.68 17.22
N PHE A 17 19.12 -25.28 16.03
CA PHE A 17 18.53 -24.73 14.82
C PHE A 17 17.02 -24.48 14.94
N PRO A 18 16.19 -25.37 15.52
CA PRO A 18 14.77 -25.10 15.67
C PRO A 18 14.50 -23.82 16.47
N ALA A 19 15.23 -23.61 17.57
CA ALA A 19 15.10 -22.40 18.39
C ALA A 19 15.53 -21.14 17.63
N LEU A 20 16.67 -21.20 16.92
CA LEU A 20 17.14 -20.09 16.09
C LEU A 20 16.20 -19.79 14.92
N ALA A 21 15.63 -20.81 14.30
CA ALA A 21 14.68 -20.66 13.20
C ALA A 21 13.41 -19.95 13.69
N LEU A 22 12.85 -20.39 14.83
CA LEU A 22 11.69 -19.73 15.44
C LEU A 22 12.02 -18.29 15.83
N TYR A 23 13.18 -18.04 16.45
CA TYR A 23 13.62 -16.69 16.77
C TYR A 23 13.78 -15.81 15.52
N GLY A 24 14.35 -16.36 14.46
CA GLY A 24 14.49 -15.68 13.16
C GLY A 24 13.14 -15.29 12.55
N ILE A 25 12.20 -16.24 12.51
CA ILE A 25 10.88 -16.07 11.87
C ILE A 25 9.97 -15.15 12.68
N PHE A 26 9.97 -15.28 14.01
CA PHE A 26 9.01 -14.60 14.87
C PHE A 26 9.54 -13.34 15.56
N PHE A 27 10.86 -13.13 15.60
CA PHE A 27 11.44 -11.91 16.18
C PHE A 27 12.23 -11.10 15.16
N ILE A 28 13.27 -11.69 14.57
CA ILE A 28 14.18 -10.93 13.68
C ILE A 28 13.45 -10.47 12.42
N PHE A 29 12.65 -11.34 11.80
CA PHE A 29 11.91 -10.99 10.60
C PHE A 29 10.90 -9.85 10.85
N PRO A 30 10.00 -9.91 11.86
CA PRO A 30 9.11 -8.79 12.18
C PRO A 30 9.85 -7.51 12.58
N LEU A 31 10.99 -7.62 13.28
CA LEU A 31 11.81 -6.47 13.63
C LEU A 31 12.33 -5.74 12.39
N ILE A 32 12.90 -6.49 11.43
CA ILE A 32 13.40 -5.92 10.17
C ILE A 32 12.24 -5.28 9.39
N GLN A 33 11.08 -5.95 9.31
CA GLN A 33 9.89 -5.37 8.68
C GLN A 33 9.48 -4.06 9.36
N GLY A 34 9.41 -4.02 10.69
CA GLY A 34 9.08 -2.81 11.44
C GLY A 34 10.05 -1.66 11.18
N VAL A 35 11.36 -1.94 11.14
CA VAL A 35 12.38 -0.94 10.77
C VAL A 35 12.18 -0.46 9.35
N GLN A 36 11.92 -1.35 8.38
CA GLN A 36 11.64 -0.96 6.99
C GLN A 36 10.40 -0.06 6.89
N TYR A 37 9.30 -0.42 7.55
CA TYR A 37 8.08 0.40 7.57
C TYR A 37 8.29 1.77 8.22
N SER A 38 9.17 1.87 9.24
CA SER A 38 9.48 3.16 9.88
C SER A 38 10.13 4.17 8.93
N LEU A 39 10.76 3.71 7.85
CA LEU A 39 11.38 4.54 6.82
C LEU A 39 10.42 4.90 5.67
N THR A 40 9.15 4.54 5.81
CA THR A 40 8.10 4.80 4.82
C THR A 40 7.05 5.74 5.38
N ASP A 41 6.34 6.42 4.50
CA ASP A 41 5.18 7.26 4.82
C ASP A 41 3.93 6.41 5.11
N TRP A 42 4.07 5.44 6.02
CA TRP A 42 2.98 4.58 6.43
C TRP A 42 2.24 5.19 7.62
N ASN A 43 0.98 5.57 7.40
CA ASN A 43 0.11 6.12 8.44
C ASN A 43 -1.06 5.18 8.82
N GLY A 44 -1.13 3.98 8.24
CA GLY A 44 -2.15 2.97 8.53
C GLY A 44 -3.58 3.29 8.07
N ILE A 45 -3.82 4.45 7.44
CA ILE A 45 -5.14 4.90 7.00
C ILE A 45 -5.24 5.10 5.48
N VAL A 46 -4.11 5.17 4.77
CA VAL A 46 -4.09 5.37 3.32
C VAL A 46 -4.43 4.06 2.59
N PRO A 47 -5.54 4.00 1.84
CA PRO A 47 -5.90 2.83 1.06
C PRO A 47 -4.98 2.69 -0.16
N GLU A 48 -4.90 1.47 -0.72
CA GLU A 48 -4.11 1.22 -1.93
C GLU A 48 -4.57 2.05 -3.15
N ILE A 49 -5.86 2.37 -3.19
CA ILE A 49 -6.49 3.21 -4.21
C ILE A 49 -7.19 4.35 -3.44
N PRO A 50 -6.80 5.62 -3.65
CA PRO A 50 -7.44 6.75 -3.00
C PRO A 50 -8.93 6.78 -3.28
N LEU A 51 -9.75 6.83 -2.22
CA LEU A 51 -11.21 6.84 -2.36
C LEU A 51 -11.71 8.18 -2.92
N SER A 52 -11.03 9.27 -2.56
CA SER A 52 -11.28 10.60 -3.10
C SER A 52 -9.98 11.36 -3.32
N MET A 53 -9.98 12.26 -4.30
CA MET A 53 -8.88 13.18 -4.61
C MET A 53 -9.47 14.56 -4.93
N LYS A 54 -8.77 15.64 -4.57
CA LYS A 54 -9.21 16.99 -4.98
C LYS A 54 -9.16 17.10 -6.50
N LYS A 55 -10.07 17.88 -7.07
CA LYS A 55 -10.15 18.10 -8.52
C LYS A 55 -8.82 18.55 -9.11
N ASP A 56 -8.19 19.58 -8.52
CA ASP A 56 -6.95 20.14 -9.04
C ASP A 56 -5.78 19.13 -8.97
N GLU A 57 -5.69 18.38 -7.86
CA GLU A 57 -4.67 17.35 -7.67
C GLU A 57 -4.85 16.20 -8.68
N PHE A 58 -6.09 15.77 -8.91
CA PHE A 58 -6.41 14.70 -9.86
C PHE A 58 -6.13 15.13 -11.31
N ASP A 59 -6.54 16.33 -11.68
CA ASP A 59 -6.35 16.83 -13.04
C ASP A 59 -4.86 17.00 -13.38
N GLN A 60 -4.07 17.52 -12.43
CA GLN A 60 -2.63 17.73 -12.64
C GLN A 60 -1.82 16.43 -12.51
N GLN A 61 -1.99 15.69 -11.42
CA GLN A 61 -1.17 14.52 -11.14
C GLN A 61 -1.64 13.33 -11.99
N VAL A 62 -2.95 13.03 -12.03
CA VAL A 62 -3.48 11.86 -12.73
C VAL A 62 -3.65 12.12 -14.22
N LEU A 63 -4.52 13.06 -14.59
CA LEU A 63 -4.86 13.28 -16.00
C LEU A 63 -3.71 13.94 -16.77
N GLY A 64 -2.93 14.80 -16.12
CA GLY A 64 -1.77 15.47 -16.73
C GLY A 64 -0.59 14.55 -17.01
N ALA A 65 -0.34 13.55 -16.16
CA ALA A 65 0.74 12.57 -16.35
C ALA A 65 0.34 11.38 -17.26
N LEU A 66 -0.95 11.22 -17.55
CA LEU A 66 -1.48 10.14 -18.37
C LEU A 66 -1.38 10.46 -19.87
N HIS A 67 -0.38 9.89 -20.54
CA HIS A 67 -0.20 10.03 -21.99
C HIS A 67 -1.01 9.03 -22.84
N ASP A 68 -1.40 7.86 -22.30
CA ASP A 68 -2.22 6.87 -23.02
C ASP A 68 -3.71 7.22 -22.88
N GLY A 69 -4.38 7.42 -24.02
CA GLY A 69 -5.82 7.73 -24.06
C GLY A 69 -6.69 6.64 -23.44
N ARG A 70 -6.27 5.37 -23.50
CA ARG A 70 -7.03 4.24 -22.92
C ARG A 70 -7.00 4.25 -21.40
N ASP A 71 -5.82 4.51 -20.81
CA ASP A 71 -5.66 4.59 -19.35
C ASP A 71 -6.46 5.78 -18.79
N ARG A 72 -6.49 6.89 -19.54
CA ARG A 72 -7.30 8.08 -19.19
C ARG A 72 -8.80 7.77 -19.22
N GLU A 73 -9.28 7.10 -20.26
CA GLU A 73 -10.69 6.70 -20.36
C GLU A 73 -11.09 5.75 -19.22
N LEU A 74 -10.26 4.75 -18.93
CA LEU A 74 -10.48 3.82 -17.82
C LEU A 74 -10.56 4.52 -16.47
N ILE A 75 -9.62 5.41 -16.16
CA ILE A 75 -9.64 6.15 -14.89
C ILE A 75 -10.88 7.02 -14.76
N THR A 76 -11.26 7.73 -15.83
CA THR A 76 -12.44 8.62 -15.83
C THR A 76 -13.75 7.84 -15.71
N LYS A 77 -13.77 6.57 -16.14
CA LYS A 77 -14.92 5.67 -15.93
C LYS A 77 -15.17 5.38 -14.44
N TYR A 78 -14.12 5.20 -13.65
CA TYR A 78 -14.24 4.82 -12.24
C TYR A 78 -14.17 6.01 -11.27
N TYR A 79 -13.42 7.06 -11.59
CA TYR A 79 -13.39 8.30 -10.82
C TYR A 79 -14.37 9.32 -11.39
N LYS A 80 -15.45 9.59 -10.66
CA LYS A 80 -16.45 10.59 -11.04
C LYS A 80 -16.32 11.84 -10.19
N LEU A 81 -16.50 13.00 -10.81
CA LEU A 81 -16.57 14.27 -10.10
C LEU A 81 -17.85 14.30 -9.26
N GLU A 82 -17.72 14.62 -7.98
CA GLU A 82 -18.84 14.81 -7.07
C GLU A 82 -19.72 16.01 -7.51
N SER A 83 -20.99 16.02 -7.12
CA SER A 83 -21.95 17.08 -7.48
C SER A 83 -21.53 18.48 -7.06
N THR A 84 -20.73 18.59 -6.00
CA THR A 84 -20.13 19.84 -5.50
C THR A 84 -18.94 20.32 -6.33
N GLY A 85 -18.44 19.49 -7.24
CA GLY A 85 -17.33 19.78 -8.15
C GLY A 85 -15.95 19.82 -7.49
N SER A 86 -15.84 19.49 -6.20
CA SER A 86 -14.60 19.67 -5.42
C SER A 86 -13.67 18.44 -5.44
N PHE A 87 -14.24 17.24 -5.49
CA PHE A 87 -13.50 15.98 -5.40
C PHE A 87 -13.89 14.99 -6.49
N TYR A 88 -12.90 14.24 -6.97
CA TYR A 88 -13.12 12.99 -7.70
C TYR A 88 -13.26 11.85 -6.70
N GLN A 89 -14.33 11.07 -6.81
CA GLN A 89 -14.60 9.93 -5.96
C GLN A 89 -14.55 8.62 -6.76
N LEU A 90 -13.91 7.61 -6.18
CA LEU A 90 -13.87 6.26 -6.72
C LEU A 90 -15.24 5.59 -6.56
N GLN A 91 -15.85 5.25 -7.69
CA GLN A 91 -17.13 4.53 -7.69
C GLN A 91 -16.90 3.04 -7.46
N ASN A 92 -17.28 2.58 -6.27
CA ASN A 92 -17.24 1.16 -5.92
C ASN A 92 -18.38 0.36 -6.55
N TRP A 93 -19.49 1.03 -6.88
CA TRP A 93 -20.69 0.43 -7.47
C TRP A 93 -20.91 1.01 -8.86
N ILE A 94 -20.99 0.13 -9.85
CA ILE A 94 -21.14 0.49 -11.26
C ILE A 94 -22.50 0.01 -11.72
N SER A 95 -23.29 0.92 -12.30
CA SER A 95 -24.54 0.58 -12.97
C SER A 95 -24.22 -0.06 -14.32
N ASP A 96 -24.62 -1.31 -14.51
CA ASP A 96 -24.50 -1.98 -15.80
C ASP A 96 -25.85 -1.91 -16.53
N GLU A 97 -25.93 -1.07 -17.56
CA GLU A 97 -27.13 -0.93 -18.39
C GLU A 97 -27.22 -2.03 -19.47
N THR A 98 -26.19 -2.89 -19.60
CA THR A 98 -26.11 -3.87 -20.69
C THR A 98 -26.87 -5.18 -20.42
N LEU A 99 -27.32 -5.41 -19.19
CA LEU A 99 -28.16 -6.55 -18.83
C LEU A 99 -29.63 -6.13 -18.92
N GLY A 100 -30.32 -6.55 -19.97
CA GLY A 100 -31.72 -6.23 -20.21
C GLY A 100 -32.59 -6.55 -18.98
N GLY A 101 -33.22 -5.50 -18.43
CA GLY A 101 -34.20 -5.61 -17.34
C GLY A 101 -33.65 -5.19 -15.97
N GLY A 102 -33.48 -3.88 -15.77
CA GLY A 102 -33.20 -3.27 -14.46
C GLY A 102 -31.72 -2.94 -14.26
N ALA A 103 -31.45 -1.72 -13.79
CA ALA A 103 -30.10 -1.25 -13.48
C ALA A 103 -29.51 -2.06 -12.32
N THR A 104 -28.85 -3.17 -12.62
CA THR A 104 -28.13 -3.94 -11.62
C THR A 104 -26.83 -3.20 -11.30
N SER A 105 -26.64 -2.89 -10.02
CA SER A 105 -25.38 -2.34 -9.53
C SER A 105 -24.44 -3.50 -9.21
N ARG A 106 -23.23 -3.45 -9.76
CA ARG A 106 -22.18 -4.42 -9.44
C ARG A 106 -21.03 -3.76 -8.71
N GLN A 107 -20.43 -4.49 -7.77
CA GLN A 107 -19.22 -4.04 -7.11
C GLN A 107 -18.02 -4.14 -8.07
N LEU A 108 -17.08 -3.22 -7.91
CA LEU A 108 -15.81 -3.19 -8.63
C LEU A 108 -15.03 -4.51 -8.47
N ASN A 109 -14.73 -5.17 -9.59
CA ASN A 109 -14.05 -6.46 -9.62
C ASN A 109 -12.54 -6.31 -9.29
N GLU A 110 -11.90 -7.36 -8.80
CA GLU A 110 -10.48 -7.37 -8.47
C GLU A 110 -9.58 -7.09 -9.70
N LYS A 111 -9.97 -7.57 -10.89
CA LYS A 111 -9.25 -7.25 -12.14
C LYS A 111 -9.26 -5.75 -12.44
N GLU A 112 -10.42 -5.10 -12.27
CA GLU A 112 -10.60 -3.67 -12.48
C GLU A 112 -9.80 -2.86 -11.43
N ARG A 113 -9.86 -3.28 -10.15
CA ARG A 113 -9.02 -2.70 -9.08
C ARG A 113 -7.53 -2.76 -9.40
N ARG A 114 -7.05 -3.91 -9.90
CA ARG A 114 -5.64 -4.08 -10.30
C ARG A 114 -5.26 -3.17 -11.46
N GLN A 115 -6.16 -2.95 -12.42
CA GLN A 115 -5.93 -2.00 -13.53
C GLN A 115 -5.83 -0.56 -13.01
N ILE A 116 -6.78 -0.12 -12.18
CA ILE A 116 -6.75 1.21 -11.56
C ILE A 116 -5.47 1.40 -10.75
N LYS A 117 -5.11 0.43 -9.91
CA LYS A 117 -3.88 0.44 -9.10
C LYS A 117 -2.63 0.55 -9.98
N SER A 118 -2.59 -0.18 -11.09
CA SER A 118 -1.48 -0.12 -12.05
C SER A 118 -1.34 1.28 -12.65
N ILE A 119 -2.46 1.89 -13.05
CA ILE A 119 -2.48 3.23 -13.63
C ILE A 119 -2.02 4.28 -12.60
N LEU A 120 -2.58 4.27 -11.39
CA LEU A 120 -2.18 5.18 -10.32
C LEU A 120 -0.70 5.04 -9.97
N LYS A 121 -0.18 3.80 -9.96
CA LYS A 121 1.24 3.54 -9.74
C LYS A 121 2.12 4.14 -10.84
N LYS A 122 1.71 4.10 -12.12
CA LYS A 122 2.45 4.74 -13.23
C LYS A 122 2.59 6.25 -13.03
N VAL A 123 1.58 6.86 -12.45
CA VAL A 123 1.52 8.30 -12.15
C VAL A 123 2.31 8.67 -10.87
N GLY A 124 2.77 7.68 -10.11
CA GLY A 124 3.51 7.90 -8.86
C GLY A 124 2.61 8.00 -7.63
N ILE A 125 1.31 7.72 -7.76
CA ILE A 125 0.40 7.58 -6.63
C ILE A 125 0.53 6.16 -6.10
N THR A 126 1.27 6.01 -5.01
CA THR A 126 1.47 4.74 -4.30
C THR A 126 1.10 4.89 -2.83
N PRO A 127 0.47 3.87 -2.21
CA PRO A 127 0.04 3.96 -0.81
C PRO A 127 1.21 4.04 0.18
N ILE A 128 2.38 3.50 -0.18
CA ILE A 128 3.56 3.47 0.68
C ILE A 128 4.73 4.04 -0.11
N LYS A 129 5.27 5.16 0.35
CA LYS A 129 6.46 5.79 -0.24
C LYS A 129 7.63 5.70 0.72
N PHE A 130 8.82 5.37 0.22
CA PHE A 130 10.03 5.47 1.01
C PHE A 130 10.42 6.94 1.19
N ILE A 131 10.57 7.37 2.44
CA ILE A 131 10.92 8.75 2.83
C ILE A 131 12.14 8.80 3.77
N GLY A 132 12.78 7.66 4.02
CA GLY A 132 14.01 7.59 4.81
C GLY A 132 13.78 8.05 6.25
N LEU A 133 14.54 9.06 6.68
CA LEU A 133 14.51 9.55 8.07
C LEU A 133 13.65 10.80 8.26
N ASP A 134 12.92 11.24 7.24
CA ASP A 134 12.16 12.49 7.32
C ASP A 134 11.05 12.43 8.37
N ASN A 135 10.35 11.29 8.50
CA ASN A 135 9.42 11.04 9.62
C ASN A 135 10.05 11.29 10.99
N PHE A 136 11.27 10.78 11.23
CA PHE A 136 11.96 10.96 12.51
C PHE A 136 12.33 12.42 12.76
N ARG A 137 12.72 13.14 11.71
CA ARG A 137 13.02 14.58 11.80
C ARG A 137 11.77 15.39 12.14
N GLU A 138 10.62 15.02 11.61
CA GLU A 138 9.34 15.65 11.92
C GLU A 138 8.89 15.35 13.35
N MET A 139 9.01 14.10 13.79
CA MET A 139 8.67 13.71 15.16
C MET A 139 9.47 14.50 16.21
N LEU A 140 10.74 14.78 15.97
CA LEU A 140 11.56 15.57 16.89
C LEU A 140 11.16 17.05 16.98
N LYS A 141 10.44 17.56 15.98
CA LYS A 141 9.92 18.95 15.98
C LYS A 141 8.52 19.05 16.59
N ASP A 142 7.80 17.95 16.64
CA ASP A 142 6.41 17.90 17.09
C ASP A 142 6.35 17.76 18.61
N GLU A 143 5.74 18.76 19.26
CA GLU A 143 5.59 18.85 20.71
C GLU A 143 4.87 17.64 21.32
N ARG A 144 4.06 16.91 20.54
CA ARG A 144 3.38 15.69 20.99
C ARG A 144 4.36 14.57 21.38
N PHE A 145 5.55 14.53 20.78
CA PHE A 145 6.56 13.51 21.02
C PHE A 145 7.68 13.97 21.96
N LEU A 146 7.73 15.26 22.28
CA LEU A 146 8.67 15.80 23.24
C LEU A 146 8.13 15.60 24.67
N PRO A 147 9.01 15.33 25.65
CA PRO A 147 8.58 15.26 27.04
C PRO A 147 7.97 16.59 27.45
N ARG A 148 6.72 16.55 27.95
CA ARG A 148 6.03 17.74 28.45
C ARG A 148 6.83 18.31 29.62
N ARG A 149 7.28 19.56 29.48
CA ARG A 149 7.93 20.33 30.56
C ARG A 149 6.90 20.84 31.56
#